data_AF-A0A938FDB2-F1
#
_entry.id   AF-A0A938FDB2-F1
#
_cell.length_a   1.000
_cell.length_b   1.000
_cell.length_c   1.000
_cell.angle_alpha   90.00
_cell.angle_beta   90.00
_cell.angle_gamma   90.00
#
_symmetry.space_group_name_H-M   'P 1'
#
loop_
_entity.id
_entity.type
_entity.pdbx_description
1 polymer ?
#
loop_
_entity_poly.entity_id
_entity_poly.type
_entity_poly.pdbx_seq_one_letter_code
_entity_poly.pdbx_strand_id
1 'polypeptide(L)'
;MELARNILLALHLIGMAGILISLLASRKKLSPGITHSALLAFLSGIALVGIRYGLNSQDPVKWANVDNANITIKTLFAATILILGFRYKKKESVSPVIWWTIAVLALANIAIAVWW
;
A
#
# COMPACT_ATOMS: atom_id res chain seq x y z
N MET A 1 -18.57 -0.57 -12.47
CA MET A 1 -17.43 -0.01 -11.71
C MET A 1 -17.09 -0.81 -10.45
N GLU A 2 -18.02 -1.57 -9.87
CA GLU A 2 -17.79 -2.34 -8.62
C GLU A 2 -16.84 -3.54 -8.79
N LEU A 3 -16.94 -4.27 -9.91
CA LEU A 3 -16.02 -5.38 -10.20
C LEU A 3 -14.56 -4.92 -10.27
N ALA A 4 -14.30 -3.81 -10.97
CA ALA A 4 -12.98 -3.20 -11.06
C ALA A 4 -12.46 -2.77 -9.68
N ARG A 5 -13.32 -2.15 -8.85
CA ARG A 5 -12.98 -1.84 -7.44
C ARG A 5 -12.56 -3.11 -6.69
N ASN A 6 -13.32 -4.20 -6.78
CA ASN A 6 -13.04 -5.42 -6.02
C ASN A 6 -11.72 -6.07 -6.46
N ILE A 7 -11.44 -6.09 -7.77
CA ILE A 7 -10.16 -6.57 -8.31
C ILE A 7 -9.00 -5.72 -7.80
N LEU A 8 -9.12 -4.39 -7.86
CA LEU A 8 -8.08 -3.50 -7.35
C LEU A 8 -7.88 -3.63 -5.84
N LEU A 9 -8.96 -3.83 -5.09
CA LEU A 9 -8.90 -4.05 -3.64
C LEU A 9 -8.16 -5.35 -3.32
N ALA A 10 -8.44 -6.43 -4.06
CA ALA A 10 -7.71 -7.68 -3.92
C ALA A 10 -6.21 -7.50 -4.25
N LEU A 11 -5.88 -6.83 -5.37
CA LEU A 11 -4.49 -6.53 -5.75
C LEU A 11 -3.77 -5.69 -4.69
N HIS A 12 -4.46 -4.70 -4.12
CA HIS A 12 -3.91 -3.86 -3.07
C HIS A 12 -3.58 -4.67 -1.81
N LEU A 13 -4.51 -5.50 -1.35
CA LEU A 13 -4.30 -6.34 -0.17
C LEU A 13 -3.20 -7.39 -0.38
N ILE A 14 -3.16 -8.01 -1.56
CA ILE A 14 -2.09 -8.96 -1.93
C ILE A 14 -0.74 -8.23 -1.97
N GLY A 15 -0.69 -7.01 -2.51
CA GLY A 15 0.50 -6.16 -2.46
C GLY A 15 0.94 -5.88 -1.03
N MET A 16 0.03 -5.50 -0.13
CA MET A 16 0.35 -5.26 1.28
C MET A 16 0.83 -6.52 2.00
N ALA A 17 0.17 -7.66 1.78
CA ALA A 17 0.59 -8.95 2.32
C ALA A 17 1.98 -9.36 1.81
N GLY A 18 2.25 -9.15 0.51
CA GLY A 18 3.55 -9.44 -0.10
C GLY A 18 4.71 -8.65 0.51
N ILE A 19 4.48 -7.39 0.92
CA ILE A 19 5.48 -6.58 1.65
C ILE A 19 5.82 -7.26 2.99
N LEU A 20 4.81 -7.64 3.77
CA LEU A 20 4.99 -8.26 5.09
C LEU A 20 5.66 -9.64 4.99
N ILE A 21 5.20 -10.50 4.08
CA ILE A 21 5.79 -11.82 3.83
C ILE A 21 7.27 -11.67 3.42
N SER A 22 7.56 -10.71 2.54
CA SER A 22 8.93 -10.44 2.08
C SER A 22 9.84 -9.92 3.19
N LEU A 23 9.31 -9.14 4.14
CA LEU A 23 10.06 -8.68 5.33
C LEU A 23 10.35 -9.84 6.29
N LEU A 24 9.41 -10.76 6.47
CA LEU A 24 9.58 -11.95 7.32
C LEU A 24 10.58 -12.95 6.71
N ALA A 25 10.63 -13.04 5.38
CA ALA A 25 11.55 -13.92 4.67
C ALA A 25 13.03 -13.52 4.85
N SER A 26 13.34 -12.23 5.07
CA SER A 26 14.71 -11.80 5.34
C SER A 26 14.77 -10.50 6.15
N ARG A 27 15.45 -10.57 7.30
CA ARG A 27 15.70 -9.41 8.17
C ARG A 27 16.98 -8.64 7.84
N LYS A 28 17.93 -9.26 7.13
CA LYS A 28 19.22 -8.64 6.81
C LYS A 28 19.23 -7.96 5.44
N LYS A 29 18.48 -8.50 4.47
CA LYS A 29 18.46 -8.03 3.08
C LYS A 29 17.01 -7.85 2.61
N LEU A 30 16.68 -6.70 2.04
CA LEU A 30 15.37 -6.52 1.42
C LEU A 30 15.27 -7.40 0.18
N SER A 31 14.27 -8.27 0.14
CA SER A 31 14.01 -9.05 -1.06
C SER A 31 13.49 -8.14 -2.18
N PRO A 32 13.72 -8.50 -3.45
CA PRO A 32 13.08 -7.83 -4.58
C PRO A 32 11.54 -7.85 -4.48
N GLY A 33 10.99 -8.85 -3.79
CA GLY A 33 9.55 -8.99 -3.51
C GLY A 33 8.95 -7.74 -2.87
N ILE A 34 9.65 -7.09 -1.94
CA ILE A 34 9.17 -5.84 -1.31
C ILE A 34 8.88 -4.77 -2.35
N THR A 35 9.73 -4.64 -3.38
CA THR A 35 9.54 -3.60 -4.40
C THR A 35 8.37 -3.89 -5.34
N HIS A 36 8.21 -5.14 -5.77
CA HIS A 36 7.08 -5.51 -6.62
C HIS A 36 5.75 -5.42 -5.87
N SER A 37 5.73 -5.90 -4.63
CA SER A 37 4.57 -5.83 -3.74
C SER A 37 4.21 -4.38 -3.37
N ALA A 38 5.20 -3.53 -3.08
CA ALA A 38 4.99 -2.11 -2.84
C ALA A 38 4.47 -1.38 -4.08
N LEU A 39 4.99 -1.69 -5.27
CA LEU A 39 4.53 -1.07 -6.52
C LEU A 39 3.09 -1.48 -6.81
N LEU A 40 2.77 -2.77 -6.65
CA LEU A 40 1.42 -3.29 -6.82
C LEU A 40 0.44 -2.63 -5.85
N ALA A 41 0.79 -2.56 -4.56
CA ALA A 41 -0.03 -1.90 -3.54
C ALA A 41 -0.22 -0.41 -3.84
N PHE A 42 0.84 0.29 -4.27
CA PHE A 42 0.77 1.72 -4.57
C PHE A 42 -0.12 2.02 -5.78
N LEU A 43 0.09 1.34 -6.90
CA LEU A 43 -0.69 1.56 -8.13
C LEU A 43 -2.16 1.19 -7.93
N SER A 44 -2.43 0.04 -7.31
CA SER A 44 -3.81 -0.37 -7.01
C SER A 44 -4.49 0.58 -6.03
N GLY A 45 -3.76 1.12 -5.05
CA GLY A 45 -4.24 2.13 -4.11
C GLY A 45 -4.66 3.42 -4.81
N ILE A 46 -3.82 3.95 -5.71
CA ILE A 46 -4.16 5.14 -6.52
C ILE A 46 -5.38 4.87 -7.40
N ALA A 47 -5.42 3.71 -8.06
CA ALA A 47 -6.53 3.33 -8.92
C ALA A 47 -7.85 3.19 -8.13
N LEU A 48 -7.81 2.65 -6.91
CA LEU A 48 -8.98 2.57 -6.02
C LEU A 48 -9.55 3.94 -5.68
N VAL A 49 -8.68 4.92 -5.42
CA VAL A 49 -9.07 6.31 -5.18
C VAL A 49 -9.79 6.87 -6.40
N GLY A 50 -9.23 6.69 -7.60
CA GLY A 50 -9.86 7.13 -8.85
C GLY A 50 -11.25 6.51 -9.08
N ILE A 51 -11.39 5.20 -8.88
CA ILE A 51 -12.69 4.52 -8.99
C ILE A 51 -13.68 5.00 -7.92
N ARG A 52 -13.21 5.32 -6.71
CA ARG A 52 -14.07 5.81 -5.62
C ARG A 52 -14.75 7.13 -5.99
N TYR A 53 -14.02 8.05 -6.61
CA TYR A 53 -14.59 9.30 -7.12
C TYR A 53 -15.64 9.05 -8.20
N GLY A 54 -15.35 8.17 -9.17
CA GLY A 54 -16.30 7.82 -10.21
C GLY A 54 -17.58 7.17 -9.68
N LEU A 55 -17.47 6.32 -8.65
CA LEU A 55 -18.61 5.68 -7.98
C LEU A 55 -19.43 6.67 -7.14
N ASN A 56 -18.79 7.60 -6.44
CA ASN A 56 -19.48 8.65 -5.68
C ASN A 56 -20.30 9.57 -6.61
N SER A 57 -19.75 9.96 -7.76
CA SER A 57 -20.50 10.75 -8.75
C SER A 57 -21.71 10.03 -9.35
N GLN A 58 -21.68 8.69 -9.41
CA GLN A 58 -22.78 7.88 -9.94
C GLN A 58 -23.88 7.66 -8.90
N ASP A 59 -23.52 7.42 -7.64
CA ASP A 59 -24.48 7.05 -6.61
C ASP A 59 -24.02 7.53 -5.21
N PRO A 60 -24.25 8.81 -4.87
CA PRO A 60 -23.73 9.44 -3.65
C PRO A 60 -24.29 8.85 -2.36
N VAL A 61 -25.49 8.25 -2.42
CA VAL A 61 -26.17 7.62 -1.28
C VAL A 61 -25.49 6.29 -0.92
N LYS A 62 -25.02 5.55 -1.94
CA LYS A 62 -24.32 4.27 -1.75
C LYS A 62 -22.83 4.45 -1.46
N TRP A 63 -22.21 5.50 -2.00
CA TRP A 63 -20.78 5.75 -1.89
C TRP A 63 -20.52 7.06 -1.18
N ALA A 64 -20.22 7.00 0.12
CA ALA A 64 -19.90 8.19 0.91
C ALA A 64 -18.74 9.00 0.32
N ASN A 65 -18.81 10.31 0.56
CA ASN A 65 -17.84 11.30 0.11
C ASN A 65 -16.42 10.93 0.54
N VAL A 66 -15.48 11.26 -0.33
CA VAL A 66 -14.09 10.85 -0.20
C VAL A 66 -13.36 11.83 0.71
N ASP A 67 -12.91 11.38 1.88
CA ASP A 67 -12.00 12.18 2.70
C ASP A 67 -10.57 12.10 2.14
N ASN A 68 -10.16 13.23 1.59
CA ASN A 68 -8.87 13.35 0.94
C ASN A 68 -7.71 13.33 1.93
N ALA A 69 -7.90 13.77 3.17
CA ALA A 69 -6.83 13.79 4.16
C ALA A 69 -6.33 12.37 4.45
N ASN A 70 -7.26 11.47 4.72
CA ASN A 70 -6.93 10.09 5.04
C ASN A 70 -6.41 9.30 3.83
N ILE A 71 -6.90 9.59 2.63
CA ILE A 71 -6.34 9.01 1.40
C ILE A 71 -4.91 9.46 1.18
N THR A 72 -4.64 10.77 1.33
CA THR A 72 -3.28 11.30 1.21
C THR A 72 -2.33 10.61 2.18
N ILE A 73 -2.74 10.39 3.44
CA ILE A 73 -1.94 9.68 4.44
C ILE A 73 -1.65 8.23 4.00
N LYS A 74 -2.66 7.46 3.60
CA LYS A 74 -2.49 6.07 3.12
C LYS A 74 -1.58 6.00 1.90
N THR A 75 -1.77 6.90 0.94
CA THR A 75 -0.93 6.98 -0.27
C THR A 75 0.50 7.37 0.07
N LEU A 76 0.72 8.27 1.03
CA LEU A 76 2.05 8.69 1.48
C LEU A 76 2.82 7.54 2.14
N PHE A 77 2.14 6.71 2.95
CA PHE A 77 2.76 5.54 3.56
C PHE A 77 3.19 4.53 2.50
N ALA A 78 2.31 4.19 1.56
CA ALA A 78 2.64 3.30 0.45
C ALA A 78 3.78 3.85 -0.42
N ALA A 79 3.78 5.16 -0.72
CA ALA A 79 4.84 5.82 -1.46
C ALA A 79 6.19 5.76 -0.73
N THR A 80 6.18 5.99 0.59
CA THR A 80 7.39 5.94 1.41
C THR A 80 8.00 4.54 1.41
N ILE A 81 7.16 3.50 1.57
CA ILE A 81 7.60 2.09 1.47
C ILE A 81 8.19 1.81 0.09
N LEU A 82 7.54 2.29 -0.98
CA LEU A 82 8.02 2.12 -2.35
C LEU A 82 9.41 2.75 -2.53
N ILE A 83 9.59 4.00 -2.10
CA ILE A 83 10.86 4.73 -2.19
C ILE A 83 11.95 4.00 -1.43
N LEU A 84 11.69 3.58 -0.18
CA LEU A 84 12.64 2.82 0.62
C LEU A 84 12.99 1.48 -0.03
N GLY A 85 11.99 0.75 -0.54
CA GLY A 85 12.19 -0.49 -1.28
C GLY A 85 13.12 -0.28 -2.48
N PHE A 86 12.84 0.70 -3.33
CA PHE A 86 13.66 0.98 -4.51
C PHE A 86 15.07 1.47 -4.18
N ARG A 87 15.22 2.26 -3.10
CA ARG A 87 16.50 2.80 -2.65
C ARG A 87 17.42 1.73 -2.08
N TYR A 88 16.86 0.74 -1.38
CA TYR A 88 17.63 -0.25 -0.65
C TYR A 88 17.62 -1.66 -1.29
N LYS A 89 16.88 -1.89 -2.40
CA LYS A 89 16.83 -3.20 -3.10
C LYS A 89 18.18 -3.75 -3.57
N LYS A 90 19.14 -2.86 -3.87
CA LYS A 90 20.48 -3.23 -4.34
C LYS A 90 21.50 -3.39 -3.21
N LYS A 91 21.13 -3.04 -1.97
CA LYS A 91 22.04 -3.12 -0.83
C LYS A 91 22.09 -4.55 -0.32
N GLU A 92 23.29 -5.03 0.00
CA GLU A 92 23.49 -6.38 0.54
C GLU A 92 22.99 -6.52 1.97
N SER A 93 23.04 -5.42 2.73
CA SER A 93 22.46 -5.32 4.06
C SER A 93 21.66 -4.02 4.23
N VAL A 94 20.59 -4.10 4.99
CA VAL A 94 19.80 -2.94 5.45
C VAL A 94 19.94 -2.77 6.95
N SER A 95 19.98 -1.50 7.38
CA SER A 95 19.92 -1.18 8.80
C SER A 95 18.60 -1.69 9.42
N PRO A 96 18.62 -2.20 10.66
CA PRO A 96 17.40 -2.58 11.38
C PRO A 96 16.35 -1.47 11.42
N VAL A 97 16.78 -0.21 11.45
CA VAL A 97 15.89 0.96 11.44
C VAL A 97 15.03 0.96 10.18
N ILE A 98 15.63 0.75 8.99
CA ILE A 98 14.91 0.77 7.71
C ILE A 98 13.93 -0.41 7.64
N TRP A 99 14.36 -1.59 8.08
CA TRP A 99 13.50 -2.77 8.13
C TRP A 99 12.25 -2.50 8.99
N TRP A 100 12.44 -1.95 10.20
CA TRP A 100 11.35 -1.59 11.09
C TRP A 100 10.48 -0.46 10.53
N THR A 101 11.06 0.55 9.88
CA THR A 101 10.29 1.61 9.22
C THR A 101 9.33 1.05 8.18
N ILE A 102 9.79 0.14 7.31
CA ILE A 102 8.92 -0.49 6.30
C ILE A 102 7.81 -1.32 6.98
N ALA A 103 8.17 -2.10 8.00
CA ALA A 103 7.20 -2.94 8.73
C ALA A 103 6.11 -2.10 9.42
N VAL A 104 6.52 -1.05 10.15
CA VAL A 104 5.61 -0.16 10.87
C VAL A 104 4.73 0.61 9.89
N LEU A 105 5.28 1.13 8.79
CA LEU A 105 4.49 1.83 7.77
C LEU A 105 3.46 0.91 7.11
N ALA A 106 3.83 -0.35 6.83
CA ALA A 106 2.92 -1.31 6.23
C ALA A 106 1.78 -1.66 7.19
N LEU A 107 2.10 -1.92 8.47
CA LEU A 107 1.10 -2.19 9.51
C LEU A 107 0.22 -0.98 9.79
N ALA A 108 0.80 0.23 9.86
CA ALA A 108 0.05 1.47 10.04
C ALA A 108 -0.92 1.71 8.89
N ASN A 109 -0.52 1.42 7.64
CA ASN A 109 -1.41 1.54 6.49
C ASN A 109 -2.60 0.58 6.59
N ILE A 110 -2.39 -0.66 7.06
CA ILE A 110 -3.46 -1.64 7.29
C ILE A 110 -4.36 -1.20 8.46
N ALA A 111 -3.77 -0.74 9.57
CA ALA A 111 -4.48 -0.22 10.73
C ALA A 111 -5.45 0.91 10.36
N ILE A 112 -4.97 1.91 9.63
CA ILE A 112 -5.81 3.02 9.15
C ILE A 112 -6.87 2.51 8.16
N ALA A 113 -6.63 1.40 7.44
CA ALA A 113 -7.66 0.79 6.60
C ALA A 113 -8.77 0.07 7.38
N VAL A 114 -8.49 -0.39 8.60
CA VAL A 114 -9.47 -1.12 9.43
C VAL A 114 -10.28 -0.17 10.31
N TRP A 115 -9.62 0.82 10.91
CA TRP A 115 -10.26 1.76 11.84
C TRP A 115 -10.86 3.01 11.17
N TRP A 116 -10.65 3.16 9.86
CA TRP A 116 -11.18 4.28 9.08
C TRP A 116 -11.59 3.84 7.66
#